data_AF-A0A3E0ESD7-F1
#
_entry.id   AF-A0A3E0ESD7-F1
#
_cell.length_a   1.000
_cell.length_b   1.000
_cell.length_c   1.000
_cell.angle_alpha   90.00
_cell.angle_beta   90.00
_cell.angle_gamma   90.00
#
_symmetry.space_group_name_H-M   'P 1'
#
loop_
_entity.id
_entity.type
_entity.pdbx_description
1 polymer ?
#
loop_
_entity_poly.entity_id
_entity_poly.type
_entity_poly.pdbx_seq_one_letter_code
_entity_poly.pdbx_strand_id
1 'polypeptide(L)'
;MKKTVFIFNIIFSTLIFAQNTESLTQHEKEYNDLINYIPKNIKSDSIIEPENRFLKVELNTICSLIIFSGIRSELEINETDNKWLDNRIEQIATALFLDGKRILISTVGGYSGCPDKKIDTLYLNNIKITDLKFCHGCTDRYLDEKFIEIFNKKMYSLMKIEPPNRKTSSFYGEYKGRNKDKFEMKLVLKDDRTFKFWLNKGHGSDFTEGLWKNEDDLLTLNSKILSKNDEISTTISSAKWINFNNLKFNLKKNKLIELNDQKRKLKKAVE
;
A
#
# COMPACT_ATOMS: atom_id res chain seq x y z
N MET A 1 12.12 -36.50 -43.87
CA MET A 1 13.12 -35.49 -43.47
C MET A 1 12.71 -34.04 -43.77
N LYS A 2 12.29 -33.67 -45.00
CA LYS A 2 11.90 -32.27 -45.31
C LYS A 2 10.77 -31.69 -44.44
N LYS A 3 9.74 -32.49 -44.09
CA LYS A 3 8.63 -32.06 -43.22
C LYS A 3 9.05 -31.86 -41.74
N THR A 4 9.97 -32.68 -41.24
CA THR A 4 10.48 -32.60 -39.87
C THR A 4 11.38 -31.38 -39.66
N VAL A 5 12.20 -31.03 -40.66
CA VAL A 5 13.04 -29.81 -40.65
C VAL A 5 12.19 -28.53 -40.72
N PHE A 6 11.03 -28.59 -41.39
CA PHE A 6 10.11 -27.46 -41.48
C PHE A 6 9.40 -27.18 -40.16
N ILE A 7 8.93 -28.23 -39.46
CA ILE A 7 8.31 -28.11 -38.13
C ILE A 7 9.32 -27.59 -37.10
N PHE A 8 10.57 -28.08 -37.12
CA PHE A 8 11.62 -27.57 -36.25
C PHE A 8 11.97 -26.10 -36.52
N ASN A 9 12.01 -25.65 -37.78
CA ASN A 9 12.24 -24.24 -38.10
C ASN A 9 11.09 -23.33 -37.65
N ILE A 10 9.84 -23.78 -37.75
CA ILE A 10 8.69 -23.03 -37.24
C ILE A 10 8.81 -22.88 -35.71
N ILE A 11 9.10 -23.95 -34.99
CA ILE A 11 9.26 -23.92 -33.53
C ILE A 11 10.41 -22.99 -33.11
N PHE A 12 11.58 -23.08 -33.76
CA PHE A 12 12.71 -22.19 -33.49
C PHE A 12 12.42 -20.73 -33.81
N SER A 13 11.70 -20.44 -34.91
CA SER A 13 11.33 -19.05 -35.25
C SER A 13 10.34 -18.45 -34.24
N THR A 14 9.40 -19.25 -33.70
CA THR A 14 8.47 -18.79 -32.66
C THR A 14 9.14 -18.57 -31.30
N LEU A 15 10.18 -19.34 -30.98
CA LEU A 15 10.93 -19.19 -29.72
C LEU A 15 11.79 -17.93 -29.72
N ILE A 16 12.36 -17.53 -30.87
CA ILE A 16 13.17 -16.31 -31.00
C ILE A 16 12.28 -15.05 -30.89
N PHE A 17 11.08 -15.05 -31.47
CA PHE A 17 10.14 -13.93 -31.34
C PHE A 17 9.57 -13.76 -29.92
N ALA A 18 9.43 -14.84 -29.15
CA ALA A 18 8.93 -14.79 -27.77
C ALA A 18 9.93 -14.22 -26.75
N GLN A 19 11.21 -14.13 -27.11
CA GLN A 19 12.30 -13.64 -26.24
C GLN A 19 12.80 -12.24 -26.63
N ASN A 20 12.11 -11.54 -27.51
CA ASN A 20 12.58 -10.25 -28.01
C ASN A 20 12.35 -9.13 -26.97
N THR A 21 13.33 -8.87 -26.11
CA THR A 21 13.28 -7.82 -25.08
C THR A 21 13.13 -6.40 -25.66
N GLU A 22 13.39 -6.23 -26.96
CA GLU A 22 13.14 -4.99 -27.69
C GLU A 22 11.65 -4.67 -27.85
N SER A 23 10.74 -5.66 -27.75
CA SER A 23 9.30 -5.45 -27.87
C SER A 23 8.60 -5.07 -26.56
N LEU A 24 9.33 -5.01 -25.44
CA LEU A 24 8.74 -4.61 -24.15
C LEU A 24 8.42 -3.12 -24.16
N THR A 25 7.18 -2.80 -23.76
CA THR A 25 6.76 -1.43 -23.48
C THR A 25 7.59 -0.84 -22.33
N GLN A 26 7.67 0.49 -22.27
CA GLN A 26 8.34 1.22 -21.18
C GLN A 26 7.87 0.72 -19.80
N HIS A 27 6.56 0.53 -19.63
CA HIS A 27 5.97 0.11 -18.35
C HIS A 27 6.32 -1.35 -17.98
N GLU A 28 6.47 -2.24 -18.96
CA GLU A 28 6.93 -3.61 -18.70
C GLU A 28 8.40 -3.64 -18.31
N LYS A 29 9.23 -2.79 -18.91
CA LYS A 29 10.64 -2.63 -18.50
C LYS A 29 10.73 -2.12 -17.06
N GLU A 30 9.99 -1.07 -16.72
CA GLU A 30 9.92 -0.54 -15.35
C GLU A 30 9.47 -1.59 -14.33
N TYR A 31 8.48 -2.41 -14.70
CA TYR A 31 8.03 -3.53 -13.87
C TYR A 31 9.12 -4.58 -13.67
N ASN A 32 9.72 -5.06 -14.77
CA ASN A 32 10.76 -6.09 -14.74
C ASN A 32 12.00 -5.63 -13.98
N ASP A 33 12.42 -4.38 -14.17
CA ASP A 33 13.53 -3.78 -13.45
C ASP A 33 13.25 -3.75 -11.94
N LEU A 34 12.02 -3.44 -11.53
CA LEU A 34 11.65 -3.37 -10.12
C LEU A 34 11.59 -4.75 -9.46
N ILE A 35 10.97 -5.75 -10.10
CA ILE A 35 10.83 -7.09 -9.50
C ILE A 35 12.16 -7.85 -9.46
N ASN A 36 13.08 -7.57 -10.39
CA ASN A 36 14.41 -8.19 -10.44
C ASN A 36 15.50 -7.32 -9.81
N TYR A 37 15.16 -6.17 -9.24
CA TYR A 37 16.13 -5.31 -8.55
C TYR A 37 16.72 -6.04 -7.33
N ILE A 38 18.06 -6.08 -7.27
CA ILE A 38 18.81 -6.58 -6.11
C ILE A 38 19.14 -5.39 -5.20
N PRO A 39 18.60 -5.33 -3.97
CA PRO A 39 18.87 -4.21 -3.07
C PRO A 39 20.33 -4.12 -2.64
N LYS A 40 20.87 -2.89 -2.57
CA LYS A 40 22.28 -2.64 -2.24
C LYS A 40 22.63 -3.08 -0.82
N ASN A 41 21.68 -2.94 0.09
CA ASN A 41 21.86 -3.22 1.51
C ASN A 41 21.37 -4.62 1.91
N ILE A 42 21.16 -5.52 0.94
CA ILE A 42 20.80 -6.90 1.25
C ILE A 42 22.00 -7.60 1.88
N LYS A 43 21.85 -8.08 3.12
CA LYS A 43 22.89 -8.89 3.75
C LYS A 43 22.83 -10.30 3.19
N SER A 44 24.00 -10.88 2.92
CA SER A 44 24.15 -12.30 2.62
C SER A 44 23.85 -13.07 3.90
N ASP A 45 22.70 -13.74 3.88
CA ASP A 45 22.19 -14.78 4.75
C ASP A 45 22.11 -14.59 6.27
N SER A 46 21.03 -15.15 6.80
CA SER A 46 20.85 -15.39 8.22
C SER A 46 21.86 -16.45 8.69
N ILE A 47 22.20 -16.49 9.98
CA ILE A 47 23.11 -17.48 10.59
C ILE A 47 22.64 -18.94 10.33
N ILE A 48 21.39 -19.13 9.89
CA ILE A 48 20.78 -20.42 9.58
C ILE A 48 20.62 -20.52 8.06
N GLU A 49 21.28 -21.50 7.44
CA GLU A 49 21.03 -21.89 6.05
C GLU A 49 19.79 -22.79 5.98
N PRO A 50 18.99 -22.70 4.88
CA PRO A 50 17.84 -23.57 4.72
C PRO A 50 18.26 -25.03 4.53
N GLU A 51 17.50 -25.96 5.10
CA GLU A 51 17.73 -27.40 4.94
C GLU A 51 17.31 -27.86 3.54
N ASN A 52 16.20 -27.32 3.03
CA ASN A 52 15.68 -27.65 1.72
C ASN A 52 16.62 -27.16 0.61
N ARG A 53 17.11 -28.11 -0.20
CA ARG A 53 18.02 -27.85 -1.33
C ARG A 53 17.50 -26.83 -2.33
N PHE A 54 16.18 -26.71 -2.51
CA PHE A 54 15.60 -25.78 -3.48
C PHE A 54 15.72 -24.33 -3.02
N LEU A 55 15.84 -24.08 -1.72
CA LEU A 55 16.05 -22.75 -1.15
C LEU A 55 17.53 -22.33 -1.11
N LYS A 56 18.46 -23.22 -1.48
CA LYS A 56 19.90 -22.93 -1.57
C LYS A 56 20.26 -22.22 -2.89
N VAL A 57 19.49 -21.18 -3.21
CA VAL A 57 19.66 -20.32 -4.40
C VAL A 57 19.63 -18.86 -3.98
N GLU A 58 20.04 -17.96 -4.87
CA GLU A 58 19.99 -16.53 -4.59
C GLU A 58 18.56 -15.99 -4.55
N LEU A 59 18.02 -15.84 -3.35
CA LEU A 59 16.69 -15.27 -3.10
C LEU A 59 16.80 -13.79 -2.73
N ASN A 60 17.31 -13.02 -3.70
CA ASN A 60 17.73 -11.63 -3.53
C ASN A 60 16.82 -10.61 -4.21
N THR A 61 15.74 -11.06 -4.85
CA THR A 61 14.80 -10.21 -5.59
C THR A 61 13.36 -10.53 -5.19
N ILE A 62 12.45 -9.58 -5.48
CA ILE A 62 11.00 -9.81 -5.34
C ILE A 62 10.58 -11.00 -6.21
N CYS A 63 11.02 -11.03 -7.48
CA CYS A 63 10.72 -12.07 -8.45
C CYS A 63 11.09 -13.47 -7.93
N SER A 64 12.33 -13.65 -7.47
CA SER A 64 12.78 -14.93 -6.93
C SER A 64 11.94 -15.37 -5.73
N LEU A 65 11.66 -14.46 -4.78
CA LEU A 65 10.99 -14.85 -3.53
C LEU A 65 9.52 -15.19 -3.69
N ILE A 66 8.82 -14.53 -4.62
CA ILE A 66 7.42 -14.83 -4.91
C ILE A 66 7.28 -16.28 -5.34
N ILE A 67 8.12 -16.73 -6.28
CA ILE A 67 8.06 -18.09 -6.82
C ILE A 67 8.15 -19.10 -5.67
N PHE A 68 9.21 -19.02 -4.86
CA PHE A 68 9.43 -19.94 -3.75
C PHE A 68 8.39 -19.80 -2.62
N SER A 69 7.82 -18.60 -2.43
CA SER A 69 6.75 -18.39 -1.47
C SER A 69 5.41 -18.96 -1.95
N GLY A 70 5.19 -19.03 -3.26
CA GLY A 70 3.96 -19.60 -3.85
C GLY A 70 3.96 -21.12 -3.87
N ILE A 71 5.12 -21.75 -4.11
CA ILE A 71 5.23 -23.21 -4.25
C ILE A 71 5.63 -23.94 -2.95
N ARG A 72 5.36 -23.34 -1.77
CA ARG A 72 5.79 -23.90 -0.48
C ARG A 72 5.26 -25.30 -0.22
N SER A 73 3.99 -25.54 -0.57
CA SER A 73 3.35 -26.86 -0.44
C SER A 73 4.03 -27.91 -1.29
N GLU A 74 4.38 -27.55 -2.52
CA GLU A 74 4.99 -28.41 -3.53
C GLU A 74 6.46 -28.73 -3.19
N LEU A 75 7.13 -27.85 -2.46
CA LEU A 75 8.50 -28.06 -1.99
C LEU A 75 8.58 -28.84 -0.67
N GLU A 76 7.44 -29.14 -0.03
CA GLU A 76 7.36 -29.82 1.26
C GLU A 76 8.28 -29.17 2.33
N ILE A 77 8.41 -27.84 2.31
CA ILE A 77 9.33 -27.12 3.21
C ILE A 77 8.90 -27.25 4.68
N ASN A 78 9.87 -27.56 5.55
CA ASN A 78 9.63 -27.71 6.97
C ASN A 78 9.36 -26.34 7.66
N GLU A 79 9.02 -26.37 8.95
CA GLU A 79 8.69 -25.14 9.69
C GLU A 79 9.87 -24.16 9.79
N THR A 80 11.10 -24.68 9.94
CA THR A 80 12.33 -23.89 10.02
C THR A 80 12.59 -23.13 8.72
N ASP A 81 12.51 -23.83 7.58
CA ASP A 81 12.69 -23.25 6.25
C ASP A 81 11.55 -22.28 5.90
N ASN A 82 10.32 -22.56 6.36
CA ASN A 82 9.21 -21.63 6.24
C ASN A 82 9.50 -20.30 6.94
N LYS A 83 10.00 -20.34 8.18
CA LYS A 83 10.39 -19.16 8.95
C LYS A 83 11.59 -18.46 8.32
N TRP A 84 12.54 -19.21 7.79
CA TRP A 84 13.68 -18.66 7.06
C TRP A 84 13.22 -17.86 5.84
N LEU A 85 12.30 -18.41 5.03
CA LEU A 85 11.76 -17.74 3.85
C LEU A 85 10.93 -16.50 4.23
N ASP A 86 10.13 -16.58 5.30
CA ASP A 86 9.39 -15.43 5.83
C ASP A 86 10.34 -14.30 6.26
N ASN A 87 11.42 -14.63 6.97
CA ASN A 87 12.47 -13.68 7.33
C ASN A 87 13.16 -13.10 6.10
N ARG A 88 13.39 -13.90 5.06
CA ARG A 88 14.03 -13.42 3.82
C ARG A 88 13.16 -12.39 3.09
N ILE A 89 11.84 -12.60 3.07
CA ILE A 89 10.87 -11.62 2.54
C ILE A 89 10.94 -10.30 3.32
N GLU A 90 11.00 -10.35 4.65
CA GLU A 90 11.17 -9.14 5.47
C GLU A 90 12.50 -8.42 5.23
N GLN A 91 13.58 -9.17 5.02
CA GLN A 91 14.90 -8.60 4.72
C GLN A 91 14.89 -7.85 3.39
N ILE A 92 14.28 -8.42 2.35
CA ILE A 92 14.12 -7.76 1.04
C ILE A 92 13.28 -6.50 1.17
N ALA A 93 12.14 -6.54 1.86
CA ALA A 93 11.32 -5.36 2.11
C ALA A 93 12.13 -4.25 2.82
N THR A 94 12.91 -4.62 3.82
CA THR A 94 13.78 -3.69 4.56
C THR A 94 14.87 -3.09 3.68
N ALA A 95 15.57 -3.91 2.90
CA ALA A 95 16.65 -3.45 2.05
C ALA A 95 16.15 -2.53 0.91
N LEU A 96 15.00 -2.86 0.31
CA LEU A 96 14.33 -1.99 -0.66
C LEU A 96 13.96 -0.63 -0.05
N PHE A 97 13.41 -0.64 1.17
CA PHE A 97 13.05 0.59 1.87
C PHE A 97 14.29 1.47 2.17
N LEU A 98 15.40 0.85 2.60
CA LEU A 98 16.68 1.55 2.83
C LEU A 98 17.27 2.12 1.54
N ASP A 99 17.04 1.47 0.41
CA ASP A 99 17.39 1.98 -0.92
C ASP A 99 16.42 3.09 -1.41
N GLY A 100 15.48 3.51 -0.57
CA GLY A 100 14.49 4.56 -0.86
C GLY A 100 13.27 4.09 -1.66
N LYS A 101 13.17 2.78 -1.96
CA LYS A 101 12.05 2.19 -2.70
C LYS A 101 10.92 1.85 -1.73
N ARG A 102 9.91 2.71 -1.68
CA ARG A 102 8.67 2.49 -0.92
C ARG A 102 7.68 1.79 -1.82
N ILE A 103 7.47 0.50 -1.59
CA ILE A 103 6.65 -0.35 -2.45
C ILE A 103 5.56 -0.98 -1.59
N LEU A 104 4.34 -0.98 -2.09
CA LEU A 104 3.28 -1.85 -1.62
C LEU A 104 2.82 -2.71 -2.79
N ILE A 105 2.44 -3.94 -2.51
CA ILE A 105 2.02 -4.89 -3.52
C ILE A 105 0.51 -5.07 -3.44
N SER A 106 -0.16 -4.93 -4.58
CA SER A 106 -1.59 -5.20 -4.73
C SER A 106 -1.82 -6.38 -5.67
N THR A 107 -2.96 -7.03 -5.52
CA THR A 107 -3.39 -8.13 -6.39
C THR A 107 -4.42 -7.62 -7.38
N VAL A 108 -4.18 -7.84 -8.68
CA VAL A 108 -5.08 -7.48 -9.79
C VAL A 108 -5.25 -8.67 -10.73
N GLY A 109 -6.26 -8.67 -11.59
CA GLY A 109 -6.47 -9.76 -12.54
C GLY A 109 -7.81 -10.46 -12.34
N GLY A 110 -7.83 -11.78 -12.55
CA GLY A 110 -9.05 -12.59 -12.57
C GLY A 110 -9.77 -12.50 -13.92
N TYR A 111 -11.11 -12.52 -13.89
CA TYR A 111 -11.93 -12.59 -15.11
C TYR A 111 -11.69 -11.41 -16.07
N SER A 112 -11.39 -10.22 -15.53
CA SER A 112 -11.12 -9.01 -16.33
C SER A 112 -9.71 -8.96 -16.92
N GLY A 113 -8.85 -9.94 -16.64
CA GLY A 113 -7.47 -9.97 -17.10
C GLY A 113 -6.54 -8.98 -16.39
N CYS A 114 -5.26 -9.03 -16.75
CA CYS A 114 -4.23 -8.14 -16.21
C CYS A 114 -4.32 -6.74 -16.80
N PRO A 115 -4.15 -5.67 -16.00
CA PRO A 115 -3.98 -4.34 -16.56
C PRO A 115 -2.63 -4.24 -17.29
N ASP A 116 -2.57 -3.43 -18.34
CA ASP A 116 -1.34 -3.13 -19.07
C ASP A 116 -0.29 -2.47 -18.15
N LYS A 117 -0.75 -1.58 -17.26
CA LYS A 117 0.10 -0.91 -16.25
C LYS A 117 0.09 -1.68 -14.94
N LYS A 118 1.21 -2.36 -14.67
CA LYS A 118 1.46 -3.11 -13.43
C LYS A 118 2.21 -2.32 -12.35
N ILE A 119 2.56 -1.08 -12.64
CA ILE A 119 3.10 -0.12 -11.68
C ILE A 119 2.18 1.10 -11.66
N ASP A 120 1.84 1.54 -10.46
CA ASP A 120 1.11 2.79 -10.20
C ASP A 120 1.76 3.59 -9.06
N THR A 121 1.24 4.79 -8.82
CA THR A 121 1.62 5.60 -7.65
C THR A 121 0.43 5.73 -6.72
N LEU A 122 0.63 5.36 -5.45
CA LEU A 122 -0.31 5.62 -4.37
C LEU A 122 0.30 6.62 -3.39
N TYR A 123 -0.55 7.40 -2.73
CA TYR A 123 -0.15 8.30 -1.65
C TYR A 123 -0.80 7.82 -0.35
N LEU A 124 -0.01 7.65 0.71
CA LEU A 124 -0.52 7.38 2.05
C LEU A 124 0.25 8.24 3.05
N ASN A 125 -0.44 8.99 3.90
CA ASN A 125 0.18 9.90 4.87
C ASN A 125 1.18 10.87 4.23
N ASN A 126 0.87 11.39 3.04
CA ASN A 126 1.76 12.23 2.21
C ASN A 126 3.05 11.53 1.74
N ILE A 127 3.14 10.21 1.86
CA ILE A 127 4.27 9.42 1.37
C ILE A 127 3.90 8.89 -0.02
N LYS A 128 4.75 9.21 -1.01
CA LYS A 128 4.67 8.62 -2.35
C LYS A 128 5.14 7.17 -2.29
N ILE A 129 4.28 6.25 -2.72
CA ILE A 129 4.51 4.81 -2.68
C ILE A 129 4.27 4.24 -4.08
N THR A 130 5.13 3.33 -4.52
CA THR A 130 4.92 2.54 -5.72
C THR A 130 3.92 1.43 -5.41
N ASP A 131 2.79 1.41 -6.13
CA ASP A 131 1.85 0.28 -6.13
C ASP A 131 2.30 -0.72 -7.19
N LEU A 132 2.85 -1.85 -6.74
CA LEU A 132 3.28 -2.94 -7.59
C LEU A 132 2.16 -3.97 -7.71
N LYS A 133 1.57 -4.09 -8.89
CA LYS A 133 0.38 -4.91 -9.12
C LYS A 133 0.79 -6.31 -9.59
N PHE A 134 0.61 -7.31 -8.74
CA PHE A 134 0.76 -8.71 -9.12
C PHE A 134 -0.50 -9.18 -9.82
N CYS A 135 -0.31 -9.65 -11.05
CA CYS A 135 -1.40 -10.17 -11.83
C CYS A 135 -1.57 -11.67 -11.61
N HIS A 136 -2.81 -12.08 -11.35
CA HIS A 136 -3.22 -13.47 -11.25
C HIS A 136 -4.32 -13.79 -12.28
N GLY A 137 -4.39 -15.05 -12.69
CA GLY A 137 -5.56 -15.63 -13.34
C GLY A 137 -6.72 -15.85 -12.35
N CYS A 138 -7.65 -16.76 -12.68
CA CYS A 138 -8.83 -16.98 -11.84
C CYS A 138 -8.58 -17.85 -10.60
N THR A 139 -7.50 -18.64 -10.60
CA THR A 139 -7.32 -19.75 -9.65
C THR A 139 -6.04 -19.68 -8.83
N ASP A 140 -5.13 -18.77 -9.15
CA ASP A 140 -3.74 -18.73 -8.67
C ASP A 140 -3.45 -17.55 -7.73
N ARG A 141 -4.47 -16.72 -7.42
CA ARG A 141 -4.32 -15.58 -6.50
C ARG A 141 -3.68 -15.96 -5.15
N TYR A 142 -4.05 -17.13 -4.62
CA TYR A 142 -3.65 -17.58 -3.29
C TYR A 142 -2.13 -17.82 -3.17
N LEU A 143 -1.43 -18.04 -4.29
CA LEU A 143 0.01 -18.33 -4.29
C LEU A 143 0.83 -17.14 -3.76
N ASP A 144 0.40 -15.92 -4.07
CA ASP A 144 1.14 -14.71 -3.70
C ASP A 144 0.73 -14.15 -2.33
N GLU A 145 -0.40 -14.59 -1.76
CA GLU A 145 -1.02 -13.96 -0.59
C GLU A 145 -0.08 -13.89 0.61
N LYS A 146 0.62 -14.99 0.92
CA LYS A 146 1.57 -15.03 2.05
C LYS A 146 2.76 -14.09 1.82
N PHE A 147 3.30 -14.05 0.61
CA PHE A 147 4.41 -13.14 0.27
C PHE A 147 3.97 -11.68 0.42
N ILE A 148 2.83 -11.34 -0.17
CA ILE A 148 2.27 -9.98 -0.16
C ILE A 148 1.98 -9.54 1.28
N GLU A 149 1.40 -10.42 2.10
CA GLU A 149 1.11 -10.12 3.52
C GLU A 149 2.39 -9.76 4.29
N ILE A 150 3.41 -10.62 4.25
CA ILE A 150 4.67 -10.41 4.97
C ILE A 150 5.38 -9.16 4.47
N PHE A 151 5.51 -9.02 3.15
CA PHE A 151 6.18 -7.89 2.51
C PHE A 151 5.50 -6.56 2.85
N ASN A 152 4.18 -6.47 2.64
CA ASN A 152 3.43 -5.25 2.89
C ASN A 152 3.42 -4.91 4.39
N LYS A 153 3.23 -5.89 5.28
CA LYS A 153 3.28 -5.68 6.73
C LYS A 153 4.61 -5.05 7.15
N LYS A 154 5.72 -5.55 6.60
CA LYS A 154 7.04 -5.00 6.87
C LYS A 154 7.18 -3.57 6.33
N MET A 155 6.74 -3.32 5.10
CA MET A 155 6.76 -1.99 4.47
C MET A 155 5.93 -0.96 5.23
N TYR A 156 4.70 -1.31 5.65
CA TYR A 156 3.86 -0.46 6.50
C TYR A 156 4.55 -0.12 7.81
N SER A 157 5.15 -1.10 8.48
CA SER A 157 5.92 -0.90 9.72
C SER A 157 7.09 0.06 9.53
N LEU A 158 7.89 -0.11 8.48
CA LEU A 158 9.02 0.76 8.16
C LEU A 158 8.59 2.20 7.84
N MET A 159 7.48 2.36 7.12
CA MET A 159 6.87 3.67 6.84
C MET A 159 6.14 4.28 8.07
N LYS A 160 5.94 3.50 9.14
CA LYS A 160 5.13 3.87 10.31
C LYS A 160 3.70 4.26 9.94
N ILE A 161 3.11 3.52 9.00
CA ILE A 161 1.72 3.70 8.54
C ILE A 161 0.90 2.52 9.03
N GLU A 162 -0.29 2.80 9.56
CA GLU A 162 -1.25 1.76 9.90
C GLU A 162 -1.96 1.26 8.61
N PRO A 163 -1.95 -0.06 8.33
CA PRO A 163 -2.51 -0.59 7.11
C PRO A 163 -4.02 -0.31 6.99
N PRO A 164 -4.54 -0.10 5.76
CA PRO A 164 -5.98 -0.09 5.52
C PRO A 164 -6.60 -1.45 5.86
N ASN A 165 -7.79 -1.40 6.43
CA ASN A 165 -8.61 -2.57 6.76
C ASN A 165 -9.93 -2.53 5.97
N ARG A 166 -10.76 -3.57 6.12
CA ARG A 166 -12.03 -3.72 5.39
C ARG A 166 -13.00 -2.55 5.61
N LYS A 167 -12.88 -1.80 6.71
CA LYS A 167 -13.73 -0.65 7.02
C LYS A 167 -13.13 0.68 6.57
N THR A 168 -11.84 0.74 6.21
CA THR A 168 -11.17 2.00 5.87
C THR A 168 -11.89 2.78 4.78
N SER A 169 -12.32 2.14 3.70
CA SER A 169 -13.05 2.81 2.60
C SER A 169 -14.41 3.38 3.02
N SER A 170 -15.04 2.85 4.07
CA SER A 170 -16.32 3.37 4.57
C SER A 170 -16.20 4.79 5.15
N PHE A 171 -14.99 5.18 5.58
CA PHE A 171 -14.69 6.51 6.11
C PHE A 171 -14.46 7.56 5.02
N TYR A 172 -14.22 7.18 3.77
CA TYR A 172 -13.88 8.17 2.74
C TYR A 172 -15.05 9.09 2.44
N GLY A 173 -14.76 10.36 2.16
CA GLY A 173 -15.72 11.35 1.71
C GLY A 173 -15.93 12.51 2.68
N GLU A 174 -17.00 13.26 2.44
CA GLU A 174 -17.33 14.47 3.17
C GLU A 174 -18.38 14.20 4.27
N TYR A 175 -18.17 14.79 5.44
CA TYR A 175 -19.08 14.75 6.57
C TYR A 175 -19.44 16.16 7.01
N LYS A 176 -20.73 16.40 7.24
CA LYS A 176 -21.28 17.70 7.65
C LYS A 176 -22.05 17.58 8.95
N GLY A 177 -22.05 18.64 9.75
CA GLY A 177 -22.85 18.71 10.96
C GLY A 177 -22.87 20.11 11.55
N ARG A 178 -23.41 20.22 12.76
CA ARG A 178 -23.36 21.46 13.55
C ARG A 178 -22.85 21.17 14.95
N ASN A 179 -22.04 22.07 15.48
CA ASN A 179 -21.57 21.97 16.86
C ASN A 179 -22.70 22.38 17.85
N LYS A 180 -22.41 22.38 19.15
CA LYS A 180 -23.38 22.80 20.19
C LYS A 180 -23.89 24.24 20.00
N ASP A 181 -23.03 25.13 19.49
CA ASP A 181 -23.34 26.53 19.23
C ASP A 181 -23.99 26.76 17.85
N LYS A 182 -24.41 25.69 17.17
CA LYS A 182 -25.02 25.67 15.83
C LYS A 182 -24.11 26.12 14.69
N PHE A 183 -22.81 26.29 14.92
CA PHE A 183 -21.82 26.54 13.88
C PHE A 183 -21.64 25.31 12.99
N GLU A 184 -21.51 25.54 11.70
CA GLU A 184 -21.38 24.48 10.70
C GLU A 184 -20.00 23.84 10.78
N MET A 185 -19.98 22.51 10.76
CA MET A 185 -18.77 21.70 10.75
C MET A 185 -18.69 20.91 9.45
N LYS A 186 -17.50 20.86 8.86
CA LYS A 186 -17.18 20.04 7.69
C LYS A 186 -15.91 19.26 7.96
N LEU A 187 -15.93 17.96 7.68
CA LEU A 187 -14.76 17.07 7.72
C LEU A 187 -14.67 16.35 6.37
N VAL A 188 -13.51 16.38 5.74
CA VAL A 188 -13.23 15.65 4.50
C VAL A 188 -12.14 14.63 4.82
N LEU A 189 -12.43 13.35 4.57
CA LEU A 189 -11.49 12.23 4.73
C LEU A 189 -11.16 11.68 3.35
N LYS A 190 -9.88 11.75 2.98
CA LYS A 190 -9.38 11.23 1.69
C LYS A 190 -8.85 9.81 1.83
N ASP A 191 -8.79 9.10 0.71
CA ASP A 191 -8.22 7.77 0.57
C ASP A 191 -6.71 7.72 0.89
N ASP A 192 -5.99 8.82 0.65
CA ASP A 192 -4.58 9.01 0.99
C ASP A 192 -4.26 9.17 2.49
N ARG A 193 -5.24 8.92 3.36
CA ARG A 193 -5.18 9.07 4.83
C ARG A 193 -4.97 10.51 5.33
N THR A 194 -5.18 11.52 4.47
CA THR A 194 -5.24 12.92 4.89
C THR A 194 -6.67 13.35 5.21
N PHE A 195 -6.79 14.33 6.10
CA PHE A 195 -8.07 14.96 6.39
C PHE A 195 -7.97 16.48 6.42
N LYS A 196 -9.12 17.11 6.23
CA LYS A 196 -9.31 18.54 6.50
C LYS A 196 -10.64 18.78 7.20
N PHE A 197 -10.61 19.61 8.23
CA PHE A 197 -11.74 19.97 9.06
C PHE A 197 -11.92 21.48 9.11
N TRP A 198 -13.17 21.92 9.10
CA TRP A 198 -13.58 23.32 9.23
C TRP A 198 -14.74 23.46 10.21
N LEU A 199 -14.75 24.58 10.94
CA LEU A 199 -15.83 25.05 11.78
C LEU A 199 -16.11 26.53 11.43
N ASN A 200 -17.24 26.78 10.78
CA ASN A 200 -17.62 28.11 10.28
C ASN A 200 -18.38 28.90 11.35
N LYS A 201 -17.83 30.04 11.79
CA LYS A 201 -18.36 30.90 12.87
C LYS A 201 -18.94 32.22 12.36
N GLY A 202 -19.41 32.28 11.11
CA GLY A 202 -19.94 33.50 10.49
C GLY A 202 -18.84 34.45 10.01
N HIS A 203 -18.19 35.16 10.93
CA HIS A 203 -17.13 36.14 10.61
C HIS A 203 -15.70 35.57 10.60
N GLY A 204 -15.55 34.28 10.87
CA GLY A 204 -14.28 33.58 10.86
C GLY A 204 -14.49 32.08 10.75
N SER A 205 -13.40 31.34 10.53
CA SER A 205 -13.42 29.88 10.51
C SER A 205 -12.31 29.33 11.38
N ASP A 206 -12.60 28.29 12.15
CA ASP A 206 -11.53 27.46 12.71
C ASP A 206 -11.28 26.31 11.73
N PHE A 207 -10.04 25.91 11.54
CA PHE A 207 -9.72 24.78 10.67
C PHE A 207 -8.53 23.98 11.17
N THR A 208 -8.43 22.75 10.67
CA THR A 208 -7.26 21.90 10.88
C THR A 208 -7.15 20.87 9.78
N GLU A 209 -5.94 20.39 9.55
CA GLU A 209 -5.65 19.30 8.61
C GLU A 209 -4.55 18.42 9.18
N GLY A 210 -4.48 17.19 8.70
CA GLY A 210 -3.53 16.21 9.21
C GLY A 210 -3.80 14.82 8.70
N LEU A 211 -3.46 13.84 9.52
CA LEU A 211 -3.56 12.43 9.17
C LEU A 211 -4.66 11.75 9.97
N TRP A 212 -5.27 10.74 9.35
CA TRP A 212 -6.25 9.90 10.01
C TRP A 212 -5.94 8.42 9.87
N LYS A 213 -6.39 7.66 10.86
CA LYS A 213 -6.30 6.20 10.88
C LYS A 213 -7.57 5.60 11.46
N ASN A 214 -7.82 4.32 11.22
CA ASN A 214 -8.98 3.64 11.77
C ASN A 214 -8.66 2.24 12.26
N GLU A 215 -9.30 1.87 13.37
CA GLU A 215 -9.37 0.52 13.90
C GLU A 215 -10.85 0.13 13.92
N ASP A 216 -11.26 -0.78 13.04
CA ASP A 216 -12.66 -1.08 12.76
C ASP A 216 -13.50 0.20 12.49
N ASP A 217 -14.50 0.45 13.34
CA ASP A 217 -15.42 1.59 13.26
C ASP A 217 -14.90 2.83 14.03
N LEU A 218 -13.72 2.75 14.66
CA LEU A 218 -13.07 3.85 15.37
C LEU A 218 -12.15 4.64 14.44
N LEU A 219 -12.48 5.90 14.18
CA LEU A 219 -11.64 6.88 13.50
C LEU A 219 -10.82 7.68 14.51
N THR A 220 -9.53 7.85 14.25
CA THR A 220 -8.65 8.75 15.01
C THR A 220 -8.05 9.81 14.08
N LEU A 221 -8.18 11.08 14.45
CA LEU A 221 -7.61 12.23 13.74
C LEU A 221 -6.46 12.85 14.53
N ASN A 222 -5.36 13.13 13.84
CA ASN A 222 -4.20 13.83 14.37
C ASN A 222 -3.81 14.99 13.46
N SER A 223 -3.91 16.21 13.97
CA SER A 223 -3.53 17.42 13.23
C SER A 223 -2.04 17.45 12.95
N LYS A 224 -1.68 18.06 11.82
CA LYS A 224 -0.29 18.40 11.50
C LYS A 224 0.26 19.37 12.56
N ILE A 225 1.55 19.23 12.88
CA ILE A 225 2.29 20.22 13.65
C ILE A 225 2.62 21.38 12.70
N LEU A 226 2.15 22.59 13.02
CA LEU A 226 2.44 23.78 12.23
C LEU A 226 3.94 24.10 12.29
N SER A 227 4.52 24.42 11.14
CA SER A 227 5.82 25.08 11.07
C SER A 227 5.66 26.59 11.27
N LYS A 228 6.75 27.30 11.59
CA LYS A 228 6.75 28.77 11.73
C LYS A 228 6.14 29.50 10.51
N ASN A 229 6.38 28.98 9.31
CA ASN A 229 5.81 29.55 8.08
C ASN A 229 4.30 29.31 7.97
N ASP A 230 3.84 28.13 8.41
CA ASP A 230 2.41 27.82 8.45
C ASP A 230 1.69 28.76 9.44
N GLU A 231 2.27 29.00 10.62
CA GLU A 231 1.73 29.91 11.64
C GLU A 231 1.50 31.34 11.11
N ILE A 232 2.47 31.88 10.37
CA ILE A 232 2.36 33.20 9.73
C ILE A 232 1.22 33.22 8.72
N SER A 233 1.12 32.20 7.85
CA SER A 233 0.05 32.10 6.85
C SER A 233 -1.33 32.02 7.48
N THR A 234 -1.47 31.28 8.60
CA THR A 234 -2.76 31.14 9.29
C THR A 234 -3.21 32.46 9.90
N THR A 235 -2.28 33.25 10.44
CA THR A 235 -2.57 34.55 11.09
C THR A 235 -3.11 35.57 10.08
N ILE A 236 -2.66 35.52 8.82
CA ILE A 236 -3.11 36.40 7.74
C ILE A 236 -4.51 36.00 7.22
N SER A 237 -4.86 34.70 7.28
CA SER A 237 -6.07 34.15 6.65
C SER A 237 -7.39 34.44 7.38
N SER A 238 -7.37 35.12 8.54
CA SER A 238 -8.52 35.24 9.47
C SER A 238 -9.11 33.90 9.93
N ALA A 239 -8.45 32.78 9.61
CA ALA A 239 -8.84 31.44 10.01
C ALA A 239 -7.94 30.95 11.15
N LYS A 240 -8.56 30.49 12.23
CA LYS A 240 -7.84 30.04 13.42
C LYS A 240 -7.50 28.56 13.31
N TRP A 241 -6.24 28.22 13.47
CA TRP A 241 -5.84 26.81 13.58
C TRP A 241 -6.35 26.19 14.88
N ILE A 242 -6.94 25.00 14.79
CA ILE A 242 -7.26 24.17 15.95
C ILE A 242 -6.44 22.87 15.91
N ASN A 243 -6.08 22.34 17.08
CA ASN A 243 -5.27 21.14 17.17
C ASN A 243 -6.11 19.95 17.62
N PHE A 244 -6.10 18.87 16.85
CA PHE A 244 -6.62 17.56 17.22
C PHE A 244 -5.46 16.66 17.59
N ASN A 245 -5.37 16.32 18.87
CA ASN A 245 -4.46 15.29 19.37
C ASN A 245 -5.30 14.06 19.74
N ASN A 246 -5.25 13.04 18.88
CA ASN A 246 -6.04 11.80 19.00
C ASN A 246 -7.54 12.06 19.18
N LEU A 247 -8.12 12.89 18.30
CA LEU A 247 -9.56 13.10 18.29
C LEU A 247 -10.26 11.86 17.74
N LYS A 248 -11.15 11.26 18.53
CA LYS A 248 -11.78 9.97 18.20
C LYS A 248 -13.25 10.13 17.81
N PHE A 249 -13.64 9.43 16.74
CA PHE A 249 -15.03 9.28 16.32
C PHE A 249 -15.38 7.81 16.16
N ASN A 250 -16.62 7.45 16.48
CA ASN A 250 -17.18 6.16 16.14
C ASN A 250 -18.11 6.29 14.92
N LEU A 251 -17.94 5.41 13.93
CA LEU A 251 -18.78 5.35 12.73
C LEU A 251 -20.02 4.49 12.99
N LYS A 252 -21.20 5.10 12.97
CA LYS A 252 -22.50 4.41 13.08
C LYS A 252 -23.46 4.88 12.00
N LYS A 253 -23.89 4.00 11.09
CA LYS A 253 -24.87 4.30 10.03
C LYS A 253 -24.53 5.59 9.26
N ASN A 254 -23.31 5.69 8.74
CA ASN A 254 -22.80 6.87 8.02
C ASN A 254 -22.76 8.16 8.86
N LYS A 255 -22.68 8.04 10.19
CA LYS A 255 -22.50 9.18 11.10
C LYS A 255 -21.24 8.97 11.92
N LEU A 256 -20.43 10.01 12.05
CA LEU A 256 -19.31 10.08 12.97
C LEU A 256 -19.78 10.74 14.25
N ILE A 257 -19.65 10.01 15.36
CA ILE A 257 -20.02 10.47 16.70
C ILE A 257 -18.73 10.58 17.51
N GLU A 258 -18.38 11.78 17.93
CA GLU A 258 -17.19 12.03 18.74
C GLU A 258 -17.27 11.26 20.07
N LEU A 259 -16.18 10.58 20.44
CA LEU A 259 -16.09 9.87 21.71
C LEU A 259 -15.56 10.77 22.83
N ASN A 260 -14.71 11.73 22.50
CA ASN A 260 -14.15 12.70 23.43
C ASN A 260 -15.22 13.78 23.69
N ASP A 261 -15.90 13.75 24.84
CA ASP A 261 -16.96 14.69 25.28
C ASP A 261 -18.30 14.68 24.48
N GLN A 262 -18.48 13.83 23.47
CA GLN A 262 -19.69 13.73 22.63
C GLN A 262 -20.19 15.06 22.01
N LYS A 263 -19.31 16.03 21.77
CA LYS A 263 -19.71 17.39 21.33
C LYS A 263 -20.02 17.46 19.84
N ARG A 264 -19.43 16.60 19.02
CA ARG A 264 -19.53 16.67 17.56
C ARG A 264 -20.23 15.42 17.00
N LYS A 265 -21.25 15.67 16.17
CA LYS A 265 -21.92 14.66 15.36
C LYS A 265 -21.88 15.13 13.90
N LEU A 266 -21.29 14.32 13.04
CA LEU A 266 -21.18 14.60 11.62
C LEU A 266 -21.88 13.49 10.84
N LYS A 267 -22.68 13.83 9.84
CA LYS A 267 -23.32 12.89 8.93
C LYS A 267 -22.58 12.93 7.60
N LYS A 268 -22.31 11.77 7.01
CA LYS A 268 -21.75 11.66 5.67
C LYS A 268 -22.68 12.38 4.69
N ALA A 269 -22.12 13.30 3.90
CA ALA A 269 -22.83 13.88 2.77
C ALA A 269 -23.13 12.74 1.79
N VAL A 270 -24.35 12.70 1.28
CA VAL A 270 -24.71 11.73 0.23
C VAL A 270 -24.04 12.22 -1.05
N GLU A 271 -23.27 11.35 -1.69
CA GLU A 271 -22.85 11.53 -3.10
C GLU A 271 -24.05 11.30 -4.02
#